data_AF-A0A3C0ALZ4-F1
#
_entry.id   AF-A0A3C0ALZ4-F1
#
_cell.length_a   1.000
_cell.length_b   1.000
_cell.length_c   1.000
_cell.angle_alpha   90.00
_cell.angle_beta   90.00
_cell.angle_gamma   90.00
#
_symmetry.space_group_name_H-M   'P 1'
#
loop_
_entity.id
_entity.type
_entity.pdbx_description
1 polymer ?
#
loop_
_entity_poly.entity_id
_entity_poly.type
_entity_poly.pdbx_seq_one_letter_code
_entity_poly.pdbx_strand_id
1 'polypeptide(L)'
;MELVGRRYDTYEAVSIKIKGEKISSIELLPDSEAAGLPFIAPAMFDLQINGYGGIWFNKPGLTSDEVCQVLEKHYQYGITRLCPTLITSSYEDYVSGFSAIREACEENSWAQHMVPGCHLEGPYISPIQGPR
;
A
#
# COMPACT_ATOMS: atom_id res chain seq x y z
N MET A 1 6.76 19.51 -9.45
CA MET A 1 6.79 19.56 -7.97
C MET A 1 8.23 19.43 -7.53
N GLU A 2 8.61 20.06 -6.43
CA GLU A 2 9.93 19.93 -5.81
C GLU A 2 9.75 19.52 -4.34
N LEU A 3 10.52 18.55 -3.89
CA LEU A 3 10.53 18.07 -2.51
C LEU A 3 11.94 18.23 -1.96
N VAL A 4 12.07 18.75 -0.75
CA VAL A 4 13.35 18.88 -0.05
C VAL A 4 13.29 18.08 1.24
N GLY A 5 14.31 17.26 1.45
CA GLY A 5 14.38 16.40 2.63
C GLY A 5 15.71 15.68 2.73
N ARG A 6 15.82 14.79 3.71
CA ARG A 6 16.95 13.89 3.87
C ARG A 6 16.64 12.52 3.31
N ARG A 7 17.59 11.94 2.60
CA ARG A 7 17.49 10.54 2.20
C ARG A 7 17.41 9.63 3.43
N TYR A 8 16.51 8.64 3.38
CA TYR A 8 16.34 7.68 4.47
C TYR A 8 17.53 6.73 4.65
N ASP A 9 18.33 6.50 3.59
CA ASP A 9 19.43 5.56 3.56
C ASP A 9 20.79 6.21 3.85
N THR A 10 21.03 7.43 3.36
CA THR A 10 22.31 8.15 3.52
C THR A 10 22.26 9.32 4.49
N TYR A 11 21.07 9.76 4.91
CA TYR A 11 20.85 10.96 5.74
C TYR A 11 21.25 12.30 5.07
N GLU A 12 21.71 12.27 3.82
CA GLU A 12 22.11 13.45 3.05
C GLU A 12 20.89 14.31 2.68
N ALA A 13 21.06 15.63 2.71
CA ALA A 13 20.05 16.56 2.21
C ALA A 13 19.95 16.50 0.68
N VAL A 14 18.73 16.45 0.16
CA VAL A 14 18.45 16.38 -1.28
C VAL A 14 17.28 17.26 -1.68
N SER A 15 17.35 17.80 -2.90
CA SER A 15 16.18 18.30 -3.64
C SER A 15 15.78 17.27 -4.71
N ILE A 16 14.51 16.86 -4.69
CA ILE A 16 13.91 15.93 -5.65
C ILE A 16 12.92 16.68 -6.51
N LYS A 17 13.19 16.75 -7.82
CA LYS A 17 12.30 17.37 -8.81
C LYS A 17 11.45 16.29 -9.47
N ILE A 18 10.15 16.53 -9.53
CA ILE A 18 9.14 15.62 -10.10
C ILE A 18 8.43 16.32 -11.27
N LYS A 19 8.42 15.66 -12.42
CA LYS A 19 7.76 16.10 -13.65
C LYS A 19 6.75 15.04 -14.09
N GLY A 20 5.46 15.37 -14.00
CA GLY A 20 4.39 14.38 -14.18
C GLY A 20 4.50 13.29 -13.13
N GLU A 21 4.50 12.03 -13.55
CA GLU A 21 4.57 10.84 -12.69
C GLU A 21 6.01 10.32 -12.45
N LYS A 22 7.03 11.07 -12.90
CA LYS A 22 8.42 10.64 -12.84
C LYS A 22 9.27 11.61 -12.03
N ILE A 23 10.20 11.04 -11.27
CA ILE A 23 11.32 11.79 -10.72
C ILE A 23 12.21 12.21 -11.89
N SER A 24 12.42 13.51 -12.06
CA SER A 24 13.24 14.07 -13.12
C SER A 24 14.68 14.31 -12.70
N SER A 25 14.93 14.66 -11.44
CA SER A 25 16.27 14.76 -10.87
C SER A 25 16.27 14.60 -9.36
N ILE A 26 17.43 14.21 -8.82
CA ILE A 26 17.76 14.19 -7.40
C ILE A 26 19.12 14.87 -7.27
N GLU A 27 19.17 15.99 -6.56
CA GLU A 27 20.37 16.82 -6.40
C GLU A 27 20.75 16.87 -4.92
N LEU A 28 22.03 16.62 -4.60
CA LEU A 28 22.56 16.79 -3.25
C LEU A 28 22.57 18.27 -2.86
N LEU A 29 22.20 18.54 -1.62
CA LEU A 29 22.31 19.85 -0.99
C LEU A 29 23.47 19.86 0.02
N PRO A 30 24.03 21.03 0.36
CA PRO A 30 25.06 21.12 1.39
C PRO A 30 24.61 20.53 2.73
N ASP A 31 25.51 19.86 3.46
CA ASP A 31 25.21 19.24 4.76
C ASP A 31 24.66 20.22 5.80
N SER A 32 25.01 21.50 5.68
CA SER A 32 24.47 22.58 6.53
C SER A 32 22.95 22.72 6.44
N GLU A 33 22.33 22.21 5.37
CA GLU A 33 20.88 22.23 5.15
C GLU A 33 20.18 20.96 5.69
N ALA A 34 20.92 19.92 6.10
CA ALA A 34 20.32 18.65 6.52
C ALA A 34 19.59 18.75 7.87
N ALA A 35 20.03 19.63 8.77
CA ALA A 35 19.47 19.74 10.10
C ALA A 35 18.01 20.25 10.06
N GLY A 36 17.07 19.45 10.58
CA GLY A 36 15.65 19.80 10.67
C GLY A 36 14.80 19.42 9.45
N LEU A 37 15.40 18.91 8.38
CA LEU A 37 14.66 18.40 7.22
C LEU A 37 13.99 17.04 7.52
N PRO A 38 12.78 16.78 6.99
CA PRO A 38 12.11 15.49 7.12
C PRO A 38 12.85 14.41 6.32
N PHE A 39 12.63 13.14 6.67
CA PHE A 39 13.09 12.04 5.84
C PHE A 39 12.21 11.88 4.59
N ILE A 40 12.85 11.55 3.48
CA ILE A 40 12.21 11.14 2.23
C ILE A 40 12.69 9.72 1.91
N ALA A 41 11.73 8.85 1.62
CA ALA A 41 11.93 7.49 1.16
C ALA A 41 10.99 7.22 -0.02
N PRO A 42 11.29 6.20 -0.84
CA PRO A 42 10.26 5.57 -1.66
C PRO A 42 9.08 5.18 -0.77
N ALA A 43 7.88 5.36 -1.29
CA ALA A 43 6.69 4.92 -0.59
C ALA A 43 6.68 3.39 -0.43
N MET A 44 6.05 2.92 0.64
CA MET A 44 6.03 1.49 0.97
C MET A 44 5.12 0.72 0.02
N PHE A 45 5.52 -0.52 -0.27
CA PHE A 45 4.69 -1.54 -0.90
C PHE A 45 4.54 -2.70 0.07
N ASP A 46 3.33 -2.91 0.58
CA ASP A 46 3.02 -4.00 1.48
C ASP A 46 2.39 -5.18 0.73
N LEU A 47 3.04 -6.34 0.78
CA LEU A 47 2.60 -7.54 0.07
C LEU A 47 1.51 -8.32 0.82
N GLN A 48 1.20 -7.96 2.06
CA GLN A 48 0.26 -8.73 2.87
C GLN A 48 -0.51 -7.88 3.88
N ILE A 49 -1.68 -7.37 3.47
CA ILE A 49 -2.60 -6.64 4.34
C ILE A 49 -3.97 -7.31 4.33
N ASN A 50 -4.40 -7.80 5.50
CA ASN A 50 -5.67 -8.50 5.67
C ASN A 50 -6.88 -7.54 5.81
N GLY A 51 -6.63 -6.30 6.23
CA GLY A 51 -7.67 -5.32 6.54
C GLY A 51 -7.18 -4.18 7.44
N TYR A 52 -8.07 -3.27 7.82
CA TYR A 52 -7.79 -2.20 8.79
C TYR A 52 -9.09 -1.72 9.45
N GLY A 53 -9.00 -1.25 10.69
CA GLY A 53 -10.13 -0.57 11.35
C GLY A 53 -11.38 -1.43 11.53
N GLY A 54 -11.23 -2.76 11.62
CA GLY A 54 -12.35 -3.70 11.74
C GLY A 54 -12.95 -4.16 10.40
N ILE A 55 -12.47 -3.63 9.27
CA ILE A 55 -12.84 -4.08 7.92
C ILE A 55 -11.78 -5.06 7.44
N TRP A 56 -12.21 -6.26 7.02
CA TRP A 56 -11.35 -7.34 6.53
C TRP A 56 -11.70 -7.64 5.07
N PHE A 57 -10.71 -7.99 4.24
CA PHE A 57 -10.97 -8.32 2.83
C PHE A 57 -11.75 -9.63 2.63
N ASN A 58 -11.83 -10.46 3.67
CA ASN A 58 -12.65 -11.69 3.72
C ASN A 58 -14.04 -11.47 4.34
N LYS A 59 -14.41 -10.24 4.69
CA LYS A 59 -15.67 -9.96 5.37
C LYS A 59 -16.85 -10.36 4.45
N PRO A 60 -17.81 -11.17 4.94
CA PRO A 60 -19.05 -11.43 4.21
C PRO A 60 -19.79 -10.11 3.90
N GLY A 61 -20.10 -9.89 2.63
CA GLY A 61 -20.77 -8.64 2.19
C GLY A 61 -19.86 -7.40 2.21
N LEU A 62 -18.54 -7.58 2.10
CA LEU A 62 -17.60 -6.48 1.86
C LEU A 62 -18.03 -5.66 0.63
N THR A 63 -17.95 -4.33 0.73
CA THR A 63 -18.27 -3.41 -0.37
C THR A 63 -17.02 -2.72 -0.93
N SER A 64 -17.10 -2.17 -2.15
CA SER A 64 -16.02 -1.37 -2.75
C SER A 64 -15.65 -0.16 -1.89
N ASP A 65 -16.64 0.53 -1.30
CA ASP A 65 -16.42 1.63 -0.37
C ASP A 65 -15.62 1.22 0.87
N GLU A 66 -15.91 0.04 1.44
CA GLU A 66 -15.16 -0.49 2.58
C GLU A 66 -13.71 -0.84 2.19
N VAL A 67 -13.49 -1.35 0.97
CA VAL A 67 -12.14 -1.54 0.41
C VAL A 67 -11.42 -0.19 0.34
N CYS A 68 -12.03 0.84 -0.25
CA CYS A 68 -11.45 2.17 -0.36
C CYS A 68 -11.10 2.76 1.02
N GLN A 69 -11.96 2.59 2.03
CA GLN A 69 -11.67 3.00 3.41
C GLN A 69 -10.40 2.34 3.95
N VAL A 70 -10.20 1.04 3.71
CA VAL A 70 -8.97 0.34 4.14
C VAL A 70 -7.76 0.87 3.39
N LEU A 71 -7.86 1.09 2.07
CA LEU A 71 -6.75 1.62 1.26
C LEU A 71 -6.34 3.03 1.70
N GLU A 72 -7.29 3.94 1.90
CA GLU A 72 -7.03 5.31 2.35
C GLU A 72 -6.30 5.35 3.70
N LYS A 73 -6.66 4.46 4.62
CA LYS A 73 -5.97 4.37 5.92
C LYS A 73 -4.51 3.97 5.77
N HIS A 74 -4.20 2.99 4.93
CA HIS A 74 -2.80 2.59 4.69
C HIS A 74 -2.01 3.67 3.94
N TYR A 75 -2.67 4.41 3.03
CA TYR A 75 -2.06 5.54 2.35
C TYR A 75 -1.58 6.61 3.34
N GLN A 76 -2.34 6.89 4.41
CA GLN A 76 -1.95 7.83 5.48
C GLN A 76 -0.68 7.39 6.23
N TYR A 77 -0.31 6.11 6.20
CA TYR A 77 0.91 5.57 6.80
C TYR A 77 2.07 5.42 5.80
N GLY A 78 1.95 5.96 4.59
CA GLY A 78 3.01 5.93 3.57
C GLY A 78 3.03 4.67 2.70
N ILE A 79 2.00 3.82 2.78
CA ILE A 79 1.82 2.64 1.92
C ILE A 79 1.04 3.07 0.69
N THR A 80 1.71 3.15 -0.45
CA THR A 80 1.09 3.61 -1.72
C THR A 80 0.80 2.46 -2.67
N ARG A 81 1.30 1.27 -2.35
CA ARG A 81 0.92 0.01 -3.01
C ARG A 81 0.68 -1.05 -1.95
N LEU A 82 -0.36 -1.85 -2.11
CA LEU A 82 -0.57 -3.03 -1.27
C LEU A 82 -1.30 -4.16 -1.98
N CYS A 83 -1.11 -5.38 -1.49
CA CYS A 83 -1.91 -6.53 -1.90
C CYS A 83 -2.99 -6.82 -0.83
N PRO A 84 -4.28 -6.56 -1.13
CA PRO A 84 -5.37 -7.03 -0.28
C PRO A 84 -5.25 -8.54 -0.11
N THR A 85 -5.18 -8.97 1.14
CA THR A 85 -4.91 -10.37 1.48
C THR A 85 -6.19 -11.03 1.91
N LEU A 86 -6.58 -12.06 1.17
CA LEU A 86 -7.71 -12.90 1.50
C LEU A 86 -7.18 -14.19 2.13
N ILE A 87 -7.38 -14.32 3.44
CA ILE A 87 -6.98 -15.52 4.21
C ILE A 87 -7.89 -16.72 3.93
N THR A 88 -7.61 -17.88 4.53
CA THR A 88 -8.44 -19.09 4.42
C THR A 88 -9.91 -18.82 4.80
N SER A 89 -10.83 -18.96 3.83
CA SER A 89 -12.28 -18.77 4.01
C SER A 89 -13.09 -19.68 3.07
N SER A 90 -14.42 -19.55 3.10
CA SER A 90 -15.30 -20.20 2.12
C SER A 90 -15.08 -19.66 0.70
N TYR A 91 -15.51 -20.43 -0.31
CA TYR A 91 -15.44 -20.00 -1.70
C TYR A 91 -16.30 -18.75 -1.95
N GLU A 92 -17.47 -18.69 -1.30
CA GLU A 92 -18.40 -17.58 -1.38
C GLU A 92 -17.79 -16.28 -0.85
N ASP A 93 -17.06 -16.35 0.28
CA ASP A 93 -16.35 -15.19 0.83
C ASP A 93 -15.22 -14.71 -0.08
N TYR A 94 -14.50 -15.65 -0.73
CA TYR A 94 -13.49 -15.27 -1.73
C TYR A 94 -14.12 -14.53 -2.90
N VAL A 95 -15.20 -15.06 -3.47
CA VAL A 95 -15.91 -14.40 -4.58
C VAL A 95 -16.38 -13.01 -4.16
N SER A 96 -16.95 -12.88 -2.96
CA SER A 96 -17.37 -11.58 -2.41
C SER A 96 -16.20 -10.61 -2.27
N GLY A 97 -15.10 -11.03 -1.63
CA GLY A 97 -13.95 -10.18 -1.38
C GLY A 97 -13.24 -9.74 -2.66
N PHE A 98 -12.95 -10.68 -3.56
CA PHE A 98 -12.33 -10.35 -4.86
C PHE A 98 -13.21 -9.44 -5.71
N SER A 99 -14.54 -9.64 -5.69
CA SER A 99 -15.47 -8.79 -6.44
C SER A 99 -15.46 -7.36 -5.91
N ALA A 100 -15.52 -7.18 -4.59
CA ALA A 100 -15.46 -5.85 -3.96
C ALA A 100 -14.12 -5.14 -4.22
N ILE A 101 -13.00 -5.87 -4.20
CA ILE A 101 -11.67 -5.32 -4.52
C ILE A 101 -11.60 -4.89 -6.00
N ARG A 102 -12.08 -5.74 -6.91
CA ARG A 102 -12.15 -5.42 -8.34
C ARG A 102 -13.00 -4.18 -8.57
N GLU A 103 -14.20 -4.13 -8.00
CA GLU A 103 -15.13 -3.00 -8.11
C GLU A 103 -14.49 -1.71 -7.61
N ALA A 104 -13.85 -1.72 -6.44
CA ALA A 104 -13.11 -0.56 -5.94
C ALA A 104 -12.03 -0.07 -6.92
N CYS A 105 -11.28 -0.99 -7.54
CA CYS A 105 -10.27 -0.64 -8.53
C CYS A 105 -10.86 -0.11 -9.84
N GLU A 106 -11.97 -0.69 -10.32
CA GLU A 106 -12.64 -0.26 -11.55
C GLU A 106 -13.33 1.10 -11.39
N GLU A 107 -13.88 1.38 -10.21
CA GLU A 107 -14.55 2.64 -9.88
C GLU A 107 -13.57 3.77 -9.53
N ASN A 108 -12.39 3.43 -8.99
CA ASN A 108 -11.44 4.40 -8.46
C ASN A 108 -10.04 4.19 -9.05
N SER A 109 -9.64 5.09 -9.96
CA SER A 109 -8.32 5.01 -10.60
C SER A 109 -7.16 5.03 -9.58
N TRP A 110 -7.27 5.79 -8.49
CA TRP A 110 -6.25 5.81 -7.44
C TRP A 110 -6.14 4.46 -6.70
N ALA A 111 -7.26 3.77 -6.47
CA ALA A 111 -7.28 2.44 -5.87
C ALA A 111 -6.65 1.42 -6.81
N GLN A 112 -6.94 1.49 -8.12
CA GLN A 112 -6.29 0.68 -9.14
C GLN A 112 -4.76 0.85 -9.16
N HIS A 113 -4.27 2.07 -8.94
CA HIS A 113 -2.82 2.31 -8.85
C HIS A 113 -2.21 1.72 -7.57
N MET A 114 -2.96 1.75 -6.47
CA MET A 114 -2.54 1.25 -5.16
C MET A 114 -2.63 -0.28 -5.04
N VAL A 115 -3.50 -0.94 -5.80
CA VAL A 115 -3.71 -2.40 -5.75
C VAL A 115 -3.17 -3.06 -7.03
N PRO A 116 -1.89 -3.46 -7.08
CA PRO A 116 -1.33 -4.15 -8.25
C PRO A 116 -1.83 -5.59 -8.40
N GLY A 117 -2.46 -6.16 -7.36
CA GLY A 117 -2.99 -7.51 -7.32
C GLY A 117 -3.48 -7.88 -5.92
N CYS A 118 -4.02 -9.09 -5.77
CA CYS A 118 -4.45 -9.63 -4.48
C CYS A 118 -3.50 -10.74 -4.02
N HIS A 119 -3.39 -10.92 -2.70
CA HIS A 119 -2.68 -12.04 -2.10
C HIS A 119 -3.72 -13.04 -1.56
N LEU A 120 -3.77 -14.23 -2.14
CA LEU A 120 -4.61 -15.32 -1.65
C LEU A 120 -3.81 -16.18 -0.67
N GLU A 121 -4.03 -15.97 0.64
CA GLU A 121 -3.32 -16.66 1.73
C GLU A 121 -4.14 -17.89 2.20
N GLY A 122 -3.94 -19.01 1.49
CA GLY A 122 -4.77 -20.21 1.62
C GLY A 122 -5.84 -20.30 0.53
N PRO A 123 -6.76 -21.27 0.55
CA PRO A 123 -6.95 -22.30 1.57
C PRO A 123 -6.01 -23.50 1.40
N TYR A 124 -5.14 -23.50 0.38
CA TYR A 124 -4.25 -24.63 0.04
C TYR A 124 -3.01 -24.70 0.95
N ILE A 125 -3.22 -24.64 2.27
CA ILE A 125 -2.20 -24.71 3.31
C ILE A 125 -2.24 -26.04 4.05
N SER A 126 -1.16 -26.37 4.75
CA SER A 126 -1.10 -27.57 5.59
C SER A 126 -2.11 -27.48 6.75
N PRO A 127 -2.82 -28.56 7.09
CA PRO A 127 -3.62 -28.61 8.32
C PRO A 127 -2.73 -28.68 9.58
N ILE A 128 -1.44 -28.96 9.43
CA ILE A 128 -0.47 -28.98 10.52
C ILE A 128 -0.02 -27.55 10.77
N GLN A 129 -0.20 -27.07 12.01
CA GLN A 129 0.30 -25.77 12.43
C GLN A 129 1.83 -25.71 12.26
N GLY A 130 2.31 -24.73 11.48
CA GLY A 130 3.74 -24.51 11.28
C GLY A 130 4.46 -24.06 12.55
N PRO A 131 5.80 -24.06 12.55
CA PRO A 131 6.59 -23.51 13.66
C PRO A 131 6.22 -22.04 13.88
N ARG A 132 6.08 -21.65 15.15
CA ARG A 132 5.90 -20.26 15.58
C ARG A 132 7.24 -19.66 15.98
#